data_AF-A0A965Z2M0-F1
#
_entry.id   AF-A0A965Z2M0-F1
#
_cell.length_a   1.000
_cell.length_b   1.000
_cell.length_c   1.000
_cell.angle_alpha   90.00
_cell.angle_beta   90.00
_cell.angle_gamma   90.00
#
_symmetry.space_group_name_H-M   'P 1'
#
loop_
_entity.id
_entity.type
_entity.pdbx_description
1 polymer ?
#
loop_
_entity_poly.entity_id
_entity_poly.type
_entity_poly.pdbx_seq_one_letter_code
_entity_poly.pdbx_strand_id
1 'polypeptide(L)'
;MAAPDLNRSGDRLRAADRGLLRALAARAAWPREPGPAWNGPADLAPPLAELLYGVASAGAAADPDAAAQANPVLSAALETLRAGAAERAEAHFEQQRPASQAALENGDREQMDVLLTDLAADLARLDAIRAAAAEDAPLLSDETVGLLWREYVIPWTHRIEIAHLMDPRP
;
A
#
# COMPACT_ATOMS: atom_id res chain seq x y z
N MET A 1 2.13 -24.79 -10.26
CA MET A 1 1.68 -23.78 -9.26
C MET A 1 0.20 -23.55 -9.47
N ALA A 2 -0.61 -23.60 -8.42
CA ALA A 2 -2.02 -23.20 -8.52
C ALA A 2 -2.08 -21.66 -8.61
N ALA A 3 -2.96 -21.12 -9.47
CA ALA A 3 -3.17 -19.69 -9.58
C ALA A 3 -3.62 -19.10 -8.23
N PRO A 4 -3.14 -17.91 -7.83
CA PRO A 4 -3.62 -17.25 -6.63
C PRO A 4 -5.11 -16.93 -6.75
N ASP A 5 -5.87 -17.29 -5.71
CA ASP A 5 -7.30 -17.00 -5.60
C ASP A 5 -7.50 -15.51 -5.26
N LEU A 6 -8.27 -14.81 -6.07
CA LEU A 6 -8.51 -13.36 -5.93
C LEU A 6 -9.18 -12.99 -4.61
N ASN A 7 -10.00 -13.88 -4.05
CA ASN A 7 -10.58 -13.65 -2.73
C ASN A 7 -9.49 -13.72 -1.65
N ARG A 8 -8.54 -14.66 -1.79
CA ARG A 8 -7.44 -14.84 -0.83
C ARG A 8 -6.42 -13.70 -0.92
N SER A 9 -6.07 -13.26 -2.12
CA SER A 9 -5.19 -12.09 -2.29
C SER A 9 -5.87 -10.82 -1.79
N GLY A 10 -7.16 -10.65 -2.05
CA GLY A 10 -7.97 -9.56 -1.48
C GLY A 10 -8.00 -9.56 0.05
N ASP A 11 -8.19 -10.71 0.69
CA ASP A 11 -8.13 -10.85 2.15
C ASP A 11 -6.77 -10.47 2.73
N ARG A 12 -5.70 -10.91 2.08
CA ARG A 12 -4.33 -10.58 2.48
C ARG A 12 -4.04 -9.09 2.32
N LEU A 13 -4.47 -8.47 1.22
CA LEU A 13 -4.30 -7.04 1.00
C LEU A 13 -5.05 -6.24 2.07
N ARG A 14 -6.28 -6.62 2.41
CA ARG A 14 -7.04 -5.99 3.51
C ARG A 14 -6.34 -6.16 4.87
N ALA A 15 -5.76 -7.33 5.15
CA ALA A 15 -4.98 -7.53 6.37
C ALA A 15 -3.72 -6.66 6.39
N ALA A 16 -3.05 -6.50 5.25
CA ALA A 16 -1.89 -5.63 5.08
C ALA A 16 -2.26 -4.14 5.26
N ASP A 17 -3.41 -3.69 4.73
CA ASP A 17 -3.93 -2.34 4.97
C ASP A 17 -4.14 -2.07 6.46
N ARG A 18 -4.80 -2.99 7.19
CA ARG A 18 -4.95 -2.87 8.64
C ARG A 18 -3.60 -2.85 9.36
N GLY A 19 -2.63 -3.63 8.89
CA GLY A 19 -1.25 -3.60 9.37
C GLY A 19 -0.60 -2.23 9.20
N LEU A 20 -0.73 -1.63 8.01
CA LEU A 20 -0.23 -0.29 7.72
C LEU A 20 -0.92 0.77 8.58
N LEU A 21 -2.25 0.70 8.74
CA LEU A 21 -3.01 1.60 9.58
C LEU A 21 -2.53 1.61 11.04
N ARG A 22 -2.33 0.43 11.63
CA ARG A 22 -1.77 0.31 12.98
C ARG A 22 -0.35 0.88 13.06
N ALA A 23 0.48 0.64 12.05
CA ALA A 23 1.83 1.17 12.01
C ALA A 23 1.86 2.70 11.89
N LEU A 24 0.98 3.28 11.07
CA LEU A 24 0.82 4.73 10.94
C LEU A 24 0.30 5.35 12.24
N ALA A 25 -0.69 4.73 12.89
CA ALA A 25 -1.18 5.19 14.19
C ALA A 25 -0.09 5.14 15.27
N ALA A 26 0.71 4.07 15.32
CA ALA A 26 1.85 3.99 16.23
C ALA A 26 2.90 5.08 15.92
N ARG A 27 3.12 5.36 14.63
CA ARG A 27 4.08 6.38 14.20
C ARG A 27 3.59 7.81 14.44
N ALA A 28 2.27 8.04 14.45
CA ALA A 28 1.63 9.32 14.73
C ALA A 28 1.92 9.85 16.15
N ALA A 29 2.29 8.97 17.08
CA ALA A 29 2.66 9.33 18.44
C ALA A 29 3.97 10.15 18.52
N TRP A 30 4.75 10.21 17.44
CA TRP A 30 6.06 10.85 17.40
C TRP A 30 6.11 11.93 16.32
N PRO A 31 6.88 13.03 16.52
CA PRO A 31 7.18 13.98 15.46
C PRO A 31 7.83 13.33 14.24
N ARG A 32 7.81 14.02 13.10
CA ARG A 32 8.26 13.48 11.80
C ARG A 32 9.72 13.01 11.78
N GLU A 33 10.61 13.66 12.53
CA GLU A 33 12.02 13.28 12.59
C GLU A 33 12.37 12.46 13.84
N PRO A 34 13.15 11.37 13.72
CA PRO A 34 13.69 10.80 12.48
C PRO A 34 12.62 10.05 11.65
N GLY A 35 12.66 10.25 10.32
CA GLY A 35 11.81 9.52 9.37
C GLY A 35 12.27 8.09 9.10
N PRO A 36 11.37 7.21 8.61
CA PRO A 36 11.73 5.86 8.17
C PRO A 36 12.56 5.91 6.89
N ALA A 37 13.52 5.00 6.78
CA ALA A 37 14.27 4.77 5.56
C ALA A 37 13.60 3.67 4.72
N TRP A 38 13.53 3.89 3.41
CA TRP A 38 13.15 2.88 2.43
C TRP A 38 14.40 2.28 1.79
N ASN A 39 14.52 0.96 1.86
CA ASN A 39 15.68 0.23 1.30
C ASN A 39 15.33 -0.52 0.00
N GLY A 40 14.08 -0.43 -0.47
CA GLY A 40 13.64 -1.05 -1.71
C GLY A 40 13.94 -0.20 -2.95
N PRO A 41 13.42 -0.58 -4.12
CA PRO A 41 13.59 0.17 -5.36
C PRO A 41 13.08 1.60 -5.23
N ALA A 42 13.90 2.58 -5.65
CA ALA A 42 13.61 4.00 -5.47
C ALA A 42 12.37 4.46 -6.28
N ASP A 43 12.15 3.88 -7.44
CA ASP A 43 11.03 4.21 -8.33
C ASP A 43 9.69 3.62 -7.87
N LEU A 44 9.74 2.65 -6.94
CA LEU A 44 8.58 2.06 -6.25
C LEU A 44 8.56 2.44 -4.76
N ALA A 45 9.33 3.46 -4.36
CA ALA A 45 9.33 3.92 -2.99
C ALA A 45 7.90 4.32 -2.56
N PRO A 46 7.47 3.92 -1.35
CA PRO A 46 6.20 4.37 -0.79
C PRO A 46 6.19 5.89 -0.60
N PRO A 47 4.99 6.51 -0.60
CA PRO A 47 4.81 7.95 -0.35
C PRO A 47 4.99 8.28 1.14
N LEU A 48 6.17 7.99 1.69
CA LEU A 48 6.47 8.07 3.12
C LEU A 48 6.33 9.49 3.67
N ALA A 49 6.75 10.49 2.90
CA ALA A 49 6.67 11.88 3.31
C ALA A 49 5.20 12.30 3.47
N GLU A 50 4.36 11.97 2.49
CA GLU A 50 2.95 12.28 2.46
C GLU A 50 2.20 11.56 3.60
N LEU A 51 2.50 10.27 3.79
CA LEU A 51 1.93 9.47 4.89
C LEU A 51 2.28 10.07 6.25
N LEU A 52 3.56 10.43 6.48
CA LEU A 52 3.98 11.06 7.74
C LEU A 52 3.42 12.46 7.91
N TYR A 53 3.31 13.24 6.84
CA TYR A 53 2.73 14.58 6.92
C TYR A 53 1.28 14.55 7.32
N GLY A 54 0.54 13.52 6.90
CA GLY A 54 -0.85 13.33 7.27
C GLY A 54 -1.07 12.89 8.72
N VAL A 55 -0.12 12.19 9.35
CA VAL A 55 -0.33 11.59 10.69
C VAL A 55 0.55 12.13 11.81
N ALA A 56 1.73 12.68 11.52
CA ALA A 56 2.72 13.08 12.52
C ALA A 56 2.95 14.60 12.55
N SER A 57 3.12 15.14 13.76
CA SER A 57 3.45 16.55 13.96
C SER A 57 4.83 16.91 13.41
N ALA A 58 4.99 18.14 12.93
CA ALA A 58 6.29 18.62 12.46
C ALA A 58 7.33 18.67 13.59
N GLY A 59 8.61 18.55 13.22
CA GLY A 59 9.75 18.67 14.13
C GLY A 59 10.42 17.34 14.47
N ALA A 60 11.39 17.42 15.39
CA ALA A 60 12.16 16.28 15.88
C ALA A 60 11.58 15.73 17.17
N ALA A 61 11.56 14.40 17.29
CA ALA A 61 11.20 13.71 18.51
C ALA A 61 12.16 14.07 19.64
N ALA A 62 11.61 14.32 20.83
CA ALA A 62 12.40 14.53 22.03
C ALA A 62 13.20 13.29 22.43
N ASP A 63 12.67 12.11 22.10
CA ASP A 63 13.35 10.82 22.17
C ASP A 63 13.48 10.24 20.74
N PRO A 64 14.62 10.46 20.07
CA PRO A 64 14.85 9.96 18.72
C PRO A 64 14.86 8.44 18.63
N ASP A 65 15.24 7.73 19.69
CA ASP A 65 15.38 6.28 19.68
C ASP A 65 14.01 5.60 19.68
N ALA A 66 13.05 6.14 20.44
CA ALA A 66 11.68 5.64 20.45
C ALA A 66 10.97 5.86 19.09
N ALA A 67 11.18 7.03 18.47
CA ALA A 67 10.69 7.29 17.11
C ALA A 67 11.37 6.37 16.07
N ALA A 68 12.67 6.12 16.21
CA ALA A 68 13.42 5.21 15.35
C ALA A 68 12.94 3.75 15.48
N GLN A 69 12.45 3.31 16.64
CA GLN A 69 11.90 1.96 16.82
C GLN A 69 10.55 1.76 16.11
N ALA A 70 9.74 2.81 15.93
CA ALA A 70 8.48 2.74 15.18
C ALA A 70 8.72 2.65 13.65
N ASN A 71 9.84 3.16 13.17
CA ASN A 71 10.15 3.22 11.73
C ASN A 71 10.26 1.83 11.06
N PRO A 72 10.96 0.82 11.62
CA PRO A 72 10.97 -0.54 11.08
C PRO A 72 9.60 -1.19 10.96
N VAL A 73 8.69 -0.93 11.91
CA VAL A 73 7.33 -1.47 11.88
C VAL A 73 6.55 -0.89 10.72
N LEU A 74 6.66 0.42 10.49
CA LEU A 74 6.06 1.09 9.33
C LEU A 74 6.65 0.58 8.01
N SER A 75 7.97 0.46 7.91
CA SER A 75 8.63 -0.07 6.71
C SER A 75 8.20 -1.52 6.43
N ALA A 76 8.09 -2.38 7.45
CA ALA A 76 7.64 -3.75 7.29
C ALA A 76 6.16 -3.85 6.86
N ALA A 77 5.30 -2.97 7.36
CA ALA A 77 3.90 -2.90 6.93
C ALA A 77 3.78 -2.50 5.45
N LEU A 78 4.59 -1.53 5.01
CA LEU A 78 4.64 -1.13 3.60
C LEU A 78 5.16 -2.26 2.69
N GLU A 79 6.20 -2.98 3.10
CA GLU A 79 6.67 -4.16 2.36
C GLU A 79 5.60 -5.27 2.28
N THR A 80 4.85 -5.49 3.36
CA THR A 80 3.74 -6.44 3.38
C THR A 80 2.65 -6.01 2.38
N LEU A 81 2.34 -4.71 2.33
CA LEU A 81 1.37 -4.19 1.37
C LEU A 81 1.86 -4.29 -0.07
N ARG A 82 3.15 -4.04 -0.32
CA ARG A 82 3.78 -4.21 -1.63
C ARG A 82 3.70 -5.66 -2.11
N ALA A 83 4.01 -6.62 -1.24
CA ALA A 83 3.87 -8.04 -1.56
C ALA A 83 2.41 -8.43 -1.83
N GLY A 84 1.46 -7.93 -1.03
CA GLY A 84 0.04 -8.16 -1.25
C GLY A 84 -0.47 -7.59 -2.58
N ALA A 85 0.01 -6.41 -2.98
CA ALA A 85 -0.30 -5.81 -4.28
C ALA A 85 0.24 -6.69 -5.43
N ALA A 86 1.49 -7.16 -5.35
CA ALA A 86 2.05 -8.08 -6.34
C ALA A 86 1.22 -9.38 -6.46
N GLU A 87 0.82 -9.99 -5.34
CA GLU A 87 -0.07 -11.17 -5.35
C GLU A 87 -1.44 -10.88 -5.97
N ARG A 88 -2.01 -9.68 -5.73
CA ARG A 88 -3.25 -9.22 -6.36
C ARG A 88 -3.09 -9.09 -7.87
N ALA A 89 -1.99 -8.49 -8.33
CA ALA A 89 -1.69 -8.34 -9.75
C ALA A 89 -1.63 -9.69 -10.47
N GLU A 90 -0.96 -10.68 -9.89
CA GLU A 90 -0.91 -12.04 -10.43
C GLU A 90 -2.31 -12.65 -10.53
N ALA A 91 -3.14 -12.48 -9.52
CA ALA A 91 -4.49 -13.03 -9.52
C ALA A 91 -5.40 -12.35 -10.58
N HIS A 92 -5.28 -11.03 -10.78
CA HIS A 92 -5.96 -10.33 -11.88
C HIS A 92 -5.45 -10.78 -13.25
N PHE A 93 -4.14 -10.92 -13.41
CA PHE A 93 -3.52 -11.43 -14.62
C PHE A 93 -4.10 -12.80 -14.99
N GLU A 94 -4.22 -13.70 -14.02
CA GLU A 94 -4.78 -15.05 -14.23
C GLU A 94 -6.23 -15.04 -14.67
N GLN A 95 -7.08 -14.17 -14.10
CA GLN A 95 -8.48 -14.05 -14.49
C GLN A 95 -8.67 -13.52 -15.92
N GLN A 96 -7.78 -12.63 -16.35
CA GLN A 96 -7.85 -11.96 -17.64
C GLN A 96 -6.68 -12.36 -18.55
N ARG A 97 -6.20 -13.61 -18.41
CA ARG A 97 -4.93 -14.06 -18.99
C ARG A 97 -4.76 -13.72 -20.47
N PRO A 98 -5.74 -13.96 -21.38
CA PRO A 98 -5.54 -13.66 -22.79
C PRO A 98 -5.29 -12.16 -23.04
N ALA A 99 -6.05 -11.28 -22.40
CA ALA A 99 -5.92 -9.83 -22.57
C ALA A 99 -4.65 -9.30 -21.90
N SER A 100 -4.34 -9.79 -20.70
CA SER A 100 -3.16 -9.38 -19.94
C SER A 100 -1.87 -9.83 -20.64
N GLN A 101 -1.86 -11.04 -21.20
CA GLN A 101 -0.72 -11.53 -21.98
C GLN A 101 -0.51 -10.70 -23.25
N ALA A 102 -1.58 -10.33 -23.97
CA ALA A 102 -1.48 -9.45 -25.12
C ALA A 102 -0.92 -8.06 -24.76
N ALA A 103 -1.35 -7.49 -23.62
CA ALA A 103 -0.80 -6.23 -23.13
C ALA A 103 0.70 -6.34 -22.79
N LEU A 104 1.12 -7.44 -22.14
CA LEU A 104 2.54 -7.71 -21.84
C LEU A 104 3.38 -7.84 -23.12
N GLU A 105 2.94 -8.66 -24.07
CA GLU A 105 3.67 -8.90 -25.33
C GLU A 105 3.86 -7.63 -26.15
N ASN A 106 2.89 -6.71 -26.09
CA ASN A 106 2.95 -5.42 -26.77
C ASN A 106 3.64 -4.31 -25.95
N GLY A 107 4.00 -4.56 -24.69
CA GLY A 107 4.50 -3.53 -23.77
C GLY A 107 3.48 -2.42 -23.48
N ASP A 108 2.18 -2.73 -23.60
CA ASP A 108 1.08 -1.76 -23.49
C ASP A 108 0.72 -1.51 -22.03
N ARG A 109 1.41 -0.55 -21.43
CA ARG A 109 1.21 -0.15 -20.03
C ARG A 109 -0.17 0.44 -19.77
N GLU A 110 -0.74 1.16 -20.73
CA GLU A 110 -2.07 1.76 -20.59
C GLU A 110 -3.15 0.67 -20.60
N GLN A 111 -3.04 -0.31 -21.49
CA GLN A 111 -3.95 -1.45 -21.49
C GLN A 111 -3.82 -2.28 -20.20
N MET A 112 -2.60 -2.48 -19.68
CA MET A 112 -2.39 -3.17 -18.40
C MET A 112 -3.02 -2.41 -17.23
N ASP A 113 -2.86 -1.09 -17.18
CA ASP A 113 -3.48 -0.20 -16.19
C ASP A 113 -5.01 -0.38 -16.16
N VAL A 114 -5.64 -0.39 -17.34
CA VAL A 114 -7.09 -0.61 -17.48
C VAL A 114 -7.51 -2.01 -17.00
N LEU A 115 -6.74 -3.05 -17.31
CA LEU A 115 -7.07 -4.44 -16.93
C LEU A 115 -6.97 -4.67 -15.41
N LEU A 116 -6.05 -3.97 -14.75
CA LEU A 116 -5.84 -4.04 -13.30
C LEU A 116 -6.79 -3.13 -12.51
N THR A 117 -7.31 -2.07 -13.14
CA THR A 117 -8.19 -1.12 -12.47
C THR A 117 -9.52 -1.78 -12.09
N ASP A 118 -9.78 -1.84 -10.79
CA ASP A 118 -11.07 -2.26 -10.23
C ASP A 118 -11.57 -1.22 -9.22
N LEU A 119 -12.29 -0.23 -9.74
CA LEU A 119 -12.84 0.86 -8.93
C LEU A 119 -13.77 0.37 -7.81
N ALA A 120 -14.53 -0.70 -8.06
CA ALA A 120 -15.44 -1.22 -7.04
C ALA A 120 -14.67 -1.86 -5.89
N ALA A 121 -13.61 -2.63 -6.20
CA ALA A 121 -12.72 -3.19 -5.19
C ALA A 121 -11.97 -2.10 -4.41
N ASP A 122 -11.50 -1.05 -5.08
CA ASP A 122 -10.75 0.04 -4.43
C ASP A 122 -11.66 0.89 -3.52
N LEU A 123 -12.91 1.14 -3.92
CA LEU A 123 -13.90 1.78 -3.06
C LEU A 123 -14.25 0.90 -1.85
N ALA A 124 -14.45 -0.41 -2.05
CA ALA A 124 -14.71 -1.34 -0.97
C ALA A 124 -13.51 -1.44 0.01
N ARG A 125 -12.28 -1.36 -0.51
CA ARG A 125 -11.04 -1.29 0.28
C ARG A 125 -10.99 -0.01 1.11
N LEU A 126 -11.35 1.14 0.53
CA LEU A 126 -11.43 2.42 1.22
C LEU A 126 -12.47 2.41 2.35
N ASP A 127 -13.66 1.86 2.10
CA ASP A 127 -14.70 1.74 3.12
C ASP A 127 -14.27 0.78 4.24
N ALA A 128 -13.64 -0.34 3.90
CA ALA A 128 -13.13 -1.29 4.88
C ALA A 128 -12.07 -0.68 5.80
N ILE A 129 -11.16 0.15 5.27
CA ILE A 129 -10.13 0.76 6.11
C ILE A 129 -10.67 1.86 7.00
N ARG A 130 -11.64 2.65 6.51
CA ARG A 130 -12.35 3.65 7.31
C ARG A 130 -13.13 3.01 8.45
N ALA A 131 -13.79 1.88 8.18
CA ALA A 131 -14.46 1.10 9.22
C ALA A 131 -13.48 0.54 10.27
N ALA A 132 -12.29 0.09 9.85
CA ALA A 132 -11.25 -0.41 10.75
C ALA A 132 -10.56 0.69 11.57
N ALA A 133 -10.53 1.94 11.09
CA ALA A 133 -9.87 3.07 11.74
C ALA A 133 -10.31 3.28 13.19
N ALA A 134 -11.61 3.15 13.47
CA ALA A 134 -12.13 3.34 14.82
C ALA A 134 -11.56 2.33 15.84
N GLU A 135 -11.21 1.12 15.40
CA GLU A 135 -10.64 0.07 16.25
C GLU A 135 -9.10 0.12 16.26
N ASP A 136 -8.48 0.17 15.09
CA ASP A 136 -7.03 0.00 14.92
C ASP A 136 -6.23 1.29 15.07
N ALA A 137 -6.86 2.45 14.88
CA ALA A 137 -6.22 3.77 14.84
C ALA A 137 -7.13 4.86 15.42
N PRO A 138 -7.62 4.74 16.66
CA PRO A 138 -8.65 5.63 17.22
C PRO A 138 -8.22 7.11 17.34
N LEU A 139 -6.93 7.40 17.20
CA LEU A 139 -6.36 8.75 17.24
C LEU A 139 -6.27 9.41 15.86
N LEU A 140 -6.46 8.66 14.77
CA LEU A 140 -6.50 9.20 13.42
C LEU A 140 -7.96 9.49 13.05
N SER A 141 -8.20 10.67 12.47
CA SER A 141 -9.53 11.00 11.98
C SER A 141 -9.89 10.16 10.75
N ASP A 142 -11.18 9.88 10.58
CA ASP A 142 -11.70 9.19 9.40
C ASP A 142 -11.35 9.94 8.10
N GLU A 143 -11.35 11.28 8.13
CA GLU A 143 -10.92 12.11 7.00
C GLU A 143 -9.45 11.90 6.64
N THR A 144 -8.55 11.89 7.64
CA THR A 144 -7.13 11.63 7.42
C THR A 144 -6.93 10.24 6.85
N VAL A 145 -7.55 9.21 7.43
CA VAL A 145 -7.42 7.82 6.93
C VAL A 145 -7.94 7.71 5.51
N GLY A 146 -9.13 8.25 5.24
CA GLY A 146 -9.72 8.22 3.90
C GLY A 146 -8.85 8.93 2.86
N LEU A 147 -8.30 10.10 3.19
CA LEU A 147 -7.39 10.84 2.31
C LEU A 147 -6.12 10.06 2.04
N LEU A 148 -5.47 9.51 3.08
CA LEU A 148 -4.22 8.78 2.91
C LEU A 148 -4.39 7.56 2.00
N TRP A 149 -5.46 6.80 2.17
CA TRP A 149 -5.70 5.63 1.33
C TRP A 149 -6.05 6.00 -0.11
N ARG A 150 -6.94 6.99 -0.29
CA ARG A 150 -7.39 7.41 -1.62
C ARG A 150 -6.28 8.05 -2.45
N GLU A 151 -5.52 8.96 -1.86
CA GLU A 151 -4.54 9.77 -2.59
C GLU A 151 -3.17 9.12 -2.71
N TYR A 152 -2.80 8.27 -1.75
CA TYR A 152 -1.42 7.79 -1.65
C TYR A 152 -1.31 6.27 -1.67
N VAL A 153 -2.02 5.57 -0.78
CA VAL A 153 -1.83 4.11 -0.63
C VAL A 153 -2.37 3.33 -1.82
N ILE A 154 -3.61 3.57 -2.26
CA ILE A 154 -4.22 2.86 -3.38
C ILE A 154 -3.44 3.15 -4.69
N PRO A 155 -3.16 4.41 -5.06
CA PRO A 155 -2.37 4.71 -6.24
C PRO A 155 -0.96 4.09 -6.19
N TRP A 156 -0.33 4.06 -5.01
CA TRP A 156 0.98 3.42 -4.86
C TRP A 156 0.91 1.90 -5.07
N THR A 157 -0.09 1.22 -4.50
CA THR A 157 -0.27 -0.23 -4.75
C THR A 157 -0.57 -0.53 -6.22
N HIS A 158 -1.36 0.31 -6.89
CA HIS A 158 -1.65 0.15 -8.32
C HIS A 158 -0.38 0.27 -9.18
N ARG A 159 0.50 1.22 -8.86
CA ARG A 159 1.83 1.34 -9.51
C ARG A 159 2.69 0.08 -9.31
N ILE A 160 2.62 -0.54 -8.13
CA ILE A 160 3.31 -1.80 -7.84
C ILE A 160 2.74 -2.93 -8.68
N GLU A 161 1.42 -3.05 -8.78
CA GLU A 161 0.75 -4.08 -9.57
C GLU A 161 1.20 -4.06 -11.03
N ILE A 162 1.20 -2.87 -11.65
CA ILE A 162 1.67 -2.68 -13.02
C ILE A 162 3.16 -3.03 -13.15
N ALA A 163 3.99 -2.52 -12.23
CA ALA A 163 5.43 -2.76 -12.28
C ALA A 163 5.77 -4.25 -12.08
N HIS A 164 5.02 -4.96 -11.24
CA HIS A 164 5.20 -6.40 -11.02
C HIS A 164 4.98 -7.21 -12.29
N LEU A 165 3.95 -6.87 -13.06
CA LEU A 165 3.64 -7.58 -14.30
C LEU A 165 4.52 -7.15 -15.48
N MET A 166 4.77 -5.84 -15.63
CA MET A 166 5.40 -5.28 -16.83
C MET A 166 6.91 -5.15 -16.73
N ASP A 167 7.43 -4.98 -15.51
CA ASP A 167 8.85 -4.78 -15.24
C ASP A 167 9.33 -5.75 -14.14
N PRO A 168 9.13 -7.09 -14.27
CA PRO A 168 9.48 -8.04 -13.22
C PRO A 168 10.99 -8.03 -13.00
N ARG A 169 11.45 -7.36 -11.94
CA ARG A 169 12.85 -7.39 -11.55
C ARG A 169 13.16 -8.72 -10.86
N PRO A 170 14.35 -9.28 -11.09
CA PRO A 170 14.82 -10.47 -10.39
C PRO A 170 14.97 -10.24 -8.88
#